data_AF-V3ZJR1-F1
#
_entry.id   AF-V3ZJR1-F1
#
_cell.length_a   1.000
_cell.length_b   1.000
_cell.length_c   1.000
_cell.angle_alpha   90.00
_cell.angle_beta   90.00
_cell.angle_gamma   90.00
#
_symmetry.space_group_name_H-M   'P 1'
#
loop_
_entity.id
_entity.type
_entity.pdbx_description
1 polymer ?
#
loop_
_entity_poly.entity_id
_entity_poly.type
_entity_poly.pdbx_seq_one_letter_code
_entity_poly.pdbx_strand_id
1 'polypeptide(L)' 'GSKENISNYRPISILPTISKIFEKHNISINIKTFFNNFNLFYINQSGFGQNYSCSTAPIRITDN' A
#
# COMPACT_ATOMS: atom_id res chain seq x y z
N GLY A 1 17.04 -10.16 9.43
CA GLY A 1 17.40 -9.79 10.81
C GLY A 1 17.26 -11.02 11.70
N SER A 2 18.09 -11.14 12.74
CA SER A 2 18.06 -12.25 13.69
C SER A 2 16.67 -12.41 14.32
N LYS A 3 16.18 -13.65 14.41
CA LYS A 3 14.85 -14.00 14.94
C LYS A 3 14.72 -13.72 16.45
N GLU A 4 15.85 -13.64 17.14
CA GLU A 4 15.97 -13.37 18.58
C GLU A 4 15.67 -11.92 18.96
N ASN A 5 15.73 -10.97 18.00
CA ASN A 5 15.54 -9.55 18.28
C ASN A 5 14.05 -9.19 18.30
N ILE A 6 13.52 -8.93 19.50
CA ILE A 6 12.12 -8.50 19.73
C ILE A 6 11.76 -7.23 18.92
N SER A 7 12.72 -6.34 18.68
CA SER A 7 12.55 -5.14 17.85
C SER A 7 12.26 -5.43 16.37
N ASN A 8 12.53 -6.65 15.88
CA ASN A 8 12.20 -7.06 14.52
C ASN A 8 10.77 -7.58 14.37
N TYR A 9 10.02 -7.80 15.45
CA TYR A 9 8.65 -8.27 15.36
C TYR A 9 7.72 -7.11 15.01
N ARG A 10 7.01 -7.24 13.89
CA ARG A 10 5.88 -6.38 13.56
C ARG A 10 4.60 -7.10 13.97
N PRO A 11 3.87 -6.63 15.00
CA PRO A 11 2.62 -7.25 15.38
C PRO A 11 1.59 -7.11 14.24
N ILE A 12 0.93 -8.21 13.89
CA ILE A 12 -0.12 -8.24 12.88
C ILE A 12 -1.46 -8.29 13.61
N SER A 13 -2.28 -7.27 13.41
CA SER A 13 -3.65 -7.26 13.92
C SER A 13 -4.53 -8.16 13.06
N ILE A 14 -5.12 -9.20 13.65
CA ILE A 14 -6.11 -10.04 12.98
C ILE A 14 -7.46 -9.33 13.09
N LEU A 15 -7.88 -8.65 12.01
CA LEU A 15 -9.18 -7.99 11.98
C LEU A 15 -10.33 -9.00 11.88
N PRO A 16 -11.46 -8.75 12.57
CA PRO A 16 -12.67 -9.55 12.38
C PRO A 16 -13.19 -9.42 10.94
N THR A 17 -13.90 -10.44 10.47
CA THR A 17 -14.34 -10.56 9.07
C THR A 17 -15.09 -9.34 8.56
N ILE A 18 -15.95 -8.76 9.39
CA ILE A 18 -16.73 -7.56 9.04
C ILE A 18 -15.79 -6.37 8.76
N SER A 19 -14.77 -6.15 9.58
CA SER A 19 -13.81 -5.06 9.39
C SER A 19 -13.03 -5.19 8.07
N LYS A 20 -12.74 -6.42 7.61
CA LYS A 20 -12.11 -6.64 6.30
C LYS A 20 -13.01 -6.24 5.12
N ILE A 21 -14.33 -6.43 5.26
CA ILE A 21 -15.30 -6.00 4.25
C ILE A 21 -15.33 -4.47 4.17
N PHE A 22 -15.33 -3.79 5.32
CA PHE A 22 -15.25 -2.33 5.39
C PHE A 22 -13.95 -1.80 4.79
N GLU A 23 -12.80 -2.42 5.10
CA GLU A 23 -11.52 -2.05 4.53
C GLU A 23 -11.52 -2.19 3.00
N LYS A 24 -12.05 -3.30 2.48
CA LYS A 24 -12.17 -3.48 1.03
C LYS A 24 -13.08 -2.45 0.38
N HIS A 25 -14.28 -2.23 0.92
CA HIS A 25 -15.26 -1.38 0.27
C HIS A 25 -15.00 0.12 0.48
N ASN A 26 -14.75 0.53 1.73
CA ASN A 26 -14.56 1.94 2.06
C ASN A 26 -13.17 2.41 1.58
N ILE A 27 -12.10 1.74 2.02
CA ILE A 27 -10.73 2.19 1.72
C ILE A 27 -10.36 1.91 0.25
N SER A 28 -10.62 0.71 -0.27
CA SER A 28 -10.14 0.40 -1.62
C SER A 28 -10.93 1.06 -2.74
N ILE A 29 -12.20 1.43 -2.53
CA ILE A 29 -13.02 2.04 -3.58
C ILE A 29 -13.13 3.54 -3.35
N ASN A 30 -13.67 3.97 -2.22
CA ASN A 30 -13.99 5.39 -2.02
C ASN A 30 -12.73 6.23 -1.84
N ILE A 31 -11.81 5.82 -0.96
CA ILE A 31 -10.58 6.58 -0.73
C ILE A 31 -9.70 6.57 -1.98
N LYS A 32 -9.49 5.41 -2.64
CA LYS A 32 -8.70 5.39 -3.88
C LYS A 32 -9.31 6.24 -4.99
N THR A 33 -10.63 6.18 -5.17
CA THR A 33 -11.32 6.99 -6.20
C THR A 33 -11.21 8.48 -5.89
N PHE A 34 -11.37 8.87 -4.63
CA PHE A 34 -11.16 10.26 -4.20
C PHE A 34 -9.72 10.72 -4.49
N PHE A 35 -8.72 9.98 -4.04
CA PHE A 35 -7.32 10.35 -4.22
C PHE A 35 -6.92 10.38 -5.71
N ASN A 36 -7.48 9.49 -6.55
CA ASN A 36 -7.30 9.52 -8.00
C ASN A 36 -7.96 10.75 -8.63
N ASN A 37 -9.21 11.05 -8.28
CA ASN A 37 -9.96 12.19 -8.83
C ASN A 37 -9.30 13.54 -8.53
N PHE A 38 -8.67 13.65 -7.35
CA PHE A 38 -7.96 14.86 -6.93
C PHE A 38 -6.46 14.83 -7.23
N ASN A 39 -5.95 13.81 -7.95
CA ASN A 39 -4.53 13.61 -8.24
C ASN A 39 -3.61 13.77 -7.01
N LEU A 40 -4.06 13.28 -5.85
CA LEU A 40 -3.32 13.37 -4.59
C LEU A 40 -2.22 12.31 -4.45
N PHE A 41 -2.25 11.29 -5.31
CA PHE A 41 -1.16 10.32 -5.37
C PHE A 41 0.08 10.96 -5.99
N TYR A 42 1.23 10.73 -5.36
CA TYR A 42 2.50 11.18 -5.90
C TYR A 42 2.77 10.46 -7.23
N ILE A 43 3.21 11.22 -8.25
CA ILE A 43 3.43 10.72 -9.63
C ILE A 43 4.39 9.52 -9.67
N ASN A 44 5.26 9.34 -8.66
CA ASN A 44 6.21 8.23 -8.59
C ASN A 44 5.92 7.24 -7.44
N GLN A 45 4.71 7.23 -6.92
CA GLN A 45 4.31 6.27 -5.91
C GLN A 45 4.05 4.90 -6.54
N SER A 46 5.07 4.04 -6.53
CA SER A 46 4.96 2.67 -7.04
C SER A 46 4.28 1.70 -6.07
N GLY A 47 4.20 2.04 -4.78
CA GLY A 47 3.54 1.22 -3.76
C GLY A 47 2.07 1.62 -3.58
N PHE A 48 1.17 0.63 -3.52
CA PHE A 48 -0.28 0.81 -3.28
C PHE A 48 -1.06 1.57 -4.35
N GLY A 49 -0.39 2.12 -5.37
CA GLY A 49 -0.99 2.71 -6.57
C GLY A 49 -1.49 1.64 -7.56
N GLN A 50 -2.47 2.00 -8.38
CA GLN A 50 -2.99 1.11 -9.42
C GLN A 50 -1.99 1.03 -10.59
N ASN A 51 -1.77 -0.17 -11.12
CA ASN A 51 -0.88 -0.45 -12.27
C ASN A 51 0.63 -0.22 -12.06
N TYR A 52 1.09 0.06 -10.84
CA TYR A 52 2.52 0.10 -10.52
C TYR A 52 2.94 -1.17 -9.76
N SER A 53 3.99 -1.82 -10.24
CA SER A 53 4.58 -2.99 -9.58
C SER A 53 5.87 -2.61 -8.85
N CYS A 54 6.27 -3.41 -7.87
CA CYS A 54 7.56 -3.25 -7.19
C CYS A 54 8.74 -3.26 -8.17
N SER A 55 8.63 -3.95 -9.30
CA SER A 55 9.62 -3.95 -10.39
C SER A 55 9.69 -2.63 -11.17
N THR A 56 8.61 -1.85 -11.22
CA THR A 56 8.60 -0.55 -11.91
C THR A 56 9.30 0.56 -11.10
N ALA A 57 9.44 0.37 -9.78
CA ALA A 57 10.15 1.30 -8.91
C ALA A 57 11.66 1.43 -9.23
N PRO A 58 12.45 0.34 -9.30
CA PRO A 58 13.89 0.43 -9.60
C PRO A 58 14.17 0.82 -11.04
N ILE A 59 13.34 0.40 -12.01
CA ILE A 59 13.47 0.80 -13.42
C ILE A 59 13.41 2.33 -13.51
N ARG A 60 12.45 2.96 -12.84
CA ARG A 60 12.26 4.41 -12.88
C ARG A 60 13.36 5.22 -12.17
N ILE A 61 14.07 4.61 -11.22
CA ILE A 61 15.23 5.22 -10.55
C ILE A 61 16.47 5.13 -11.45
N THR A 62 16.57 4.09 -12.29
CA THR A 62 17.73 3.83 -13.15
C THR A 62 17.62 4.51 -14.52
N ASP A 63 16.40 4.73 -15.02
CA ASP A 63 16.10 5.46 -16.28
C ASP A 63 16.03 7.00 -16.12
N ASN A 64 16.43 7.55 -14.96
CA ASN A 64 16.61 9.01 -14.76
C ASN A 64 18.09 9.39 -14.71
#